data_AF-A0A9X0UC56-F1
#
_entry.id   AF-A0A9X0UC56-F1
#
_cell.length_a   1.000
_cell.length_b   1.000
_cell.length_c   1.000
_cell.angle_alpha   90.00
_cell.angle_beta   90.00
_cell.angle_gamma   90.00
#
_symmetry.space_group_name_H-M   'P 1'
#
loop_
_entity.id
_entity.type
_entity.pdbx_description
1 polymer ?
#
loop_
_entity_poly.entity_id
_entity_poly.type
_entity_poly.pdbx_seq_one_letter_code
_entity_poly.pdbx_strand_id
1 'polypeptide(L)' 'MFDRGMMGDGAIDIPAIRAMAEAAGYAGPCELEILSRRWWAEDPGMVLPLVRQRHVAAW' A
#
# COMPACT_ATOMS: atom_id res chain seq x y z
N MET A 1 1.08 1.06 -17.21
CA MET A 1 -0.06 1.75 -16.56
C MET A 1 -0.64 0.93 -15.42
N PHE A 2 -0.96 -0.36 -15.62
CA PHE A 2 -1.50 -1.26 -14.57
C PHE A 2 -0.45 -2.23 -14.02
N ASP A 3 0.58 -1.69 -13.38
CA ASP A 3 1.68 -2.49 -12.83
C ASP A 3 2.19 -1.95 -11.49
N ARG A 4 1.28 -1.37 -10.69
CA ARG A 4 1.65 -0.95 -9.34
C ARG A 4 1.95 -2.18 -8.48
N GLY A 5 3.02 -2.10 -7.69
CA GLY A 5 3.41 -3.14 -6.75
C GLY A 5 2.58 -3.12 -5.48
N MET A 6 2.64 -4.21 -4.71
CA MET A 6 2.16 -4.23 -3.33
C MET A 6 3.06 -3.34 -2.48
N MET A 7 2.52 -2.70 -1.45
CA MET A 7 3.34 -1.90 -0.53
C MET A 7 4.45 -2.76 0.09
N GLY A 8 5.68 -2.22 0.07
CA GLY A 8 6.89 -2.89 0.50
C GLY A 8 7.63 -3.72 -0.56
N ASP A 9 7.04 -3.98 -1.74
CA ASP A 9 7.72 -4.71 -2.84
C ASP A 9 8.45 -3.76 -3.82
N GLY A 10 8.27 -2.45 -3.67
CA GLY A 10 8.81 -1.43 -4.56
C GLY A 10 9.95 -0.62 -3.97
N ALA A 11 10.39 0.41 -4.70
CA ALA A 11 11.48 1.30 -4.29
C ALA A 11 11.03 2.54 -3.49
N ILE A 12 9.73 2.68 -3.20
CA ILE A 12 9.18 3.84 -2.50
C ILE A 12 9.37 3.66 -0.99
N ASP A 13 9.98 4.66 -0.36
CA ASP A 13 10.05 4.78 1.11
C ASP A 13 8.71 5.29 1.66
N ILE A 14 7.78 4.37 1.81
CA ILE A 14 6.43 4.64 2.31
C ILE A 14 6.45 5.21 3.75
N PRO A 15 7.25 4.66 4.70
CA PRO A 15 7.35 5.22 6.05
C PRO A 15 7.76 6.69 6.07
N ALA A 16 8.78 7.07 5.29
CA ALA A 16 9.23 8.46 5.24
C ALA A 16 8.15 9.41 4.69
N ILE A 17 7.45 9.01 3.63
CA ILE A 17 6.36 9.81 3.05
C ILE A 17 5.20 9.96 4.04
N ARG A 18 4.83 8.89 4.75
CA ARG A 18 3.79 8.93 5.77
C ARG A 18 4.18 9.88 6.91
N ALA A 19 5.41 9.79 7.41
CA ALA A 19 5.91 10.67 8.47
C ALA A 19 5.83 12.15 8.07
N MET A 20 6.12 12.48 6.80
CA MET A 20 5.95 13.85 6.29
C MET A 20 4.48 14.30 6.31
N ALA A 21 3.54 13.44 5.91
CA ALA A 21 2.12 13.76 5.92
C ALA A 21 1.58 13.97 7.35
N GLU A 22 1.98 13.13 8.29
CA GLU A 22 1.60 13.24 9.70
C GLU A 22 2.20 14.49 10.35
N ALA A 23 3.47 14.80 10.05
CA ALA A 23 4.11 16.04 10.50
C ALA A 23 3.41 17.30 9.98
N ALA A 24 2.78 17.21 8.80
CA ALA A 24 1.93 18.27 8.24
C ALA A 24 0.52 18.34 8.89
N GLY A 25 0.23 17.48 9.87
CA GLY A 25 -1.03 17.46 10.63
C GLY A 25 -2.09 16.50 10.08
N TYR A 26 -1.76 15.64 9.12
CA TYR A 26 -2.71 14.63 8.63
C TYR A 26 -2.86 13.48 9.61
N ALA A 27 -4.08 13.24 10.10
CA ALA A 27 -4.39 12.14 11.03
C ALA A 27 -5.47 11.18 10.49
N GLY A 28 -5.73 11.21 9.18
CA GLY A 28 -6.77 10.42 8.53
C GLY A 28 -6.32 9.00 8.11
N PRO A 29 -7.27 8.20 7.58
CA PRO A 29 -6.97 6.88 7.03
C PRO A 29 -6.07 6.96 5.79
N CYS A 30 -5.15 6.01 5.63
CA CYS A 30 -4.37 5.89 4.41
C CYS A 30 -5.10 4.98 3.41
N GLU A 31 -5.41 5.51 2.23
CA GLU A 31 -5.97 4.70 1.14
C GLU A 31 -4.88 3.88 0.44
N LEU A 32 -5.25 2.68 -0.03
CA LEU A 32 -4.38 1.79 -0.80
C LEU A 32 -4.98 1.58 -2.19
N GLU A 33 -4.31 2.11 -3.22
CA GLU A 33 -4.72 1.99 -4.62
C GLU A 33 -3.67 1.23 -5.45
N ILE A 34 -3.93 -0.07 -5.68
CA ILE A 34 -3.08 -0.95 -6.50
C ILE A 34 -3.77 -1.21 -7.84
N LEU A 35 -3.41 -0.41 -8.84
CA LEU A 35 -3.81 -0.64 -10.23
C LEU A 35 -2.81 -1.60 -10.88
N SER A 36 -3.09 -2.90 -10.86
CA SER A 36 -2.15 -3.95 -11.26
C SER A 36 -2.82 -5.15 -11.90
N ARG A 37 -2.50 -5.43 -13.17
CA ARG A 37 -3.00 -6.63 -13.86
C ARG A 37 -2.59 -7.92 -13.17
N ARG A 38 -1.42 -7.93 -12.51
CA ARG A 38 -0.96 -9.08 -11.72
C ARG A 38 -1.92 -9.35 -10.57
N TRP A 39 -2.13 -8.35 -9.71
CA TRP A 39 -2.95 -8.53 -8.51
C TRP A 39 -4.45 -8.68 -8.80
N TRP A 40 -4.93 -8.13 -9.92
CA TRP A 40 -6.30 -8.35 -10.38
C TRP A 40 -6.56 -9.78 -10.86
N ALA A 41 -5.51 -10.52 -11.23
CA ALA A 41 -5.63 -11.91 -11.66
C ALA A 41 -5.63 -12.92 -10.49
N GLU A 42 -5.35 -12.46 -9.27
CA GLU A 42 -5.31 -13.28 -8.05
C GLU A 42 -6.67 -13.30 -7.34
N ASP A 43 -6.89 -14.28 -6.46
CA ASP A 43 -8.09 -14.36 -5.63
C ASP A 43 -8.15 -13.19 -4.62
N PRO A 44 -9.19 -12.33 -4.66
CA PRO A 44 -9.37 -11.24 -3.68
C PRO A 44 -9.37 -11.72 -2.23
N GLY A 45 -9.86 -12.94 -1.95
CA GLY A 45 -9.84 -13.55 -0.63
C GLY A 45 -8.44 -13.77 -0.05
N MET A 46 -7.44 -13.87 -0.92
CA MET A 46 -6.02 -13.96 -0.55
C MET A 46 -5.32 -12.60 -0.61
N VAL A 47 -5.68 -11.76 -1.58
CA VAL A 47 -5.07 -10.44 -1.77
C VAL A 47 -5.39 -9.49 -0.62
N LEU A 48 -6.65 -9.40 -0.16
CA LEU A 48 -7.03 -8.45 0.88
C LEU A 48 -6.34 -8.70 2.23
N PRO A 49 -6.21 -9.95 2.73
CA PRO A 49 -5.40 -10.23 3.91
C PRO A 49 -3.94 -9.82 3.75
N LEU A 50 -3.34 -10.06 2.57
CA LEU A 50 -1.96 -9.66 2.28
C LEU A 50 -1.82 -8.13 2.29
N VAL A 51 -2.75 -7.40 1.67
CA VAL A 51 -2.79 -5.93 1.68
C VAL A 51 -2.82 -5.43 3.12
N ARG A 52 -3.68 -5.98 3.98
CA ARG A 52 -3.74 -5.61 5.40
C ARG A 52 -2.41 -5.90 6.12
N GLN A 53 -1.83 -7.07 5.90
CA GLN A 53 -0.55 -7.45 6.51
C GLN A 53 0.55 -6.48 6.11
N ARG A 54 0.67 -6.17 4.83
CA ARG A 54 1.70 -5.27 4.29
C ARG A 54 1.46 -3.83 4.68
N HIS A 55 0.21 -3.39 4.80
CA HIS A 55 -0.12 -2.08 5.35
C HIS A 55 0.43 -1.96 6.78
N VAL A 56 0.10 -2.89 7.68
CA VAL A 56 0.58 -2.87 9.07
C VAL A 56 2.10 -3.00 9.18
N ALA A 57 2.75 -3.72 8.27
CA ALA A 57 4.22 -3.86 8.28
C ALA A 57 4.95 -2.65 7.68
N ALA A 58 4.26 -1.83 6.87
CA ALA A 58 4.78 -0.59 6.32
C ALA A 58 4.43 0.64 7.18
N TRP A 59 3.77 0.42 8.32
CA TRP A 59 3.65 1.39 9.41
C TRP A 59 4.96 1.53 10.17
#